data_AF-A0A7C7V8V2-F1
#
_entry.id   AF-A0A7C7V8V2-F1
#
_cell.length_a   1.000
_cell.length_b   1.000
_cell.length_c   1.000
_cell.angle_alpha   90.00
_cell.angle_beta   90.00
_cell.angle_gamma   90.00
#
_symmetry.space_group_name_H-M   'P 1'
#
loop_
_entity.id
_entity.type
_entity.pdbx_description
1 polymer ?
#
loop_
_entity_poly.entity_id
_entity_poly.type
_entity_poly.pdbx_seq_one_letter_code
_entity_poly.pdbx_strand_id
1 'polypeptide(L)'
;MYPSHVERCTVLGANLRNAPTTLTECIVRDIEVDGEVSGHRLRGCLVFGHVDPLISRDERTLAATPLFVNPVALDYRLQEHSPARGRASDGGDIGVRWTPEMLQMCRIALELRARGLIKF
;
A
#
# COMPACT_ATOMS: atom_id res chain seq x y z
N MET A 1 -22.30 -8.75 -4.53
CA MET A 1 -20.89 -8.63 -4.10
C MET A 1 -20.71 -7.21 -3.59
N TYR A 2 -20.11 -7.03 -2.41
CA TYR A 2 -20.03 -5.71 -1.77
C TYR A 2 -18.84 -4.90 -2.30
N PRO A 3 -18.94 -3.57 -2.35
CA PRO A 3 -17.80 -2.72 -2.67
C PRO A 3 -16.67 -2.97 -1.66
N SER A 4 -15.44 -3.09 -2.17
CA SER A 4 -14.26 -3.30 -1.35
C SER A 4 -13.58 -1.97 -1.07
N HIS A 5 -13.11 -1.82 0.17
CA HIS A 5 -12.32 -0.67 0.62
C HIS A 5 -10.98 -1.16 1.14
N VAL A 6 -9.91 -0.61 0.58
CA VAL A 6 -8.54 -0.87 1.02
C VAL A 6 -7.91 0.46 1.41
N GLU A 7 -7.34 0.54 2.60
CA GLU A 7 -6.67 1.75 3.05
C GLU A 7 -5.26 1.48 3.56
N ARG A 8 -4.36 2.45 3.36
CA ARG A 8 -3.03 2.48 3.99
C ARG A 8 -2.25 1.17 3.81
N CYS A 9 -2.24 0.67 2.56
CA CYS A 9 -1.60 -0.57 2.16
C CYS A 9 -0.61 -0.36 1.00
N THR A 10 0.32 -1.30 0.84
CA THR A 10 1.17 -1.40 -0.35
C THR A 10 0.63 -2.54 -1.21
N VAL A 11 0.09 -2.21 -2.39
CA VAL A 11 -0.55 -3.14 -3.32
C VAL A 11 0.35 -3.27 -4.55
N LEU A 12 0.89 -4.46 -4.79
CA LEU A 12 1.85 -4.73 -5.86
C LEU A 12 1.27 -5.74 -6.83
N GLY A 13 0.73 -5.27 -7.96
CA GLY A 13 0.05 -6.13 -8.92
C GLY A 13 -1.33 -6.51 -8.43
N ALA A 14 -2.38 -5.87 -8.93
CA ALA A 14 -3.76 -6.22 -8.56
C ALA A 14 -4.69 -6.19 -9.77
N ASN A 15 -5.56 -7.20 -9.84
CA ASN A 15 -6.67 -7.23 -10.78
C ASN A 15 -7.96 -6.91 -10.03
N LEU A 16 -8.52 -5.73 -10.29
CA LEU A 16 -9.80 -5.33 -9.73
C LEU A 16 -10.92 -6.00 -10.53
N ARG A 17 -11.70 -6.87 -9.88
CA ARG A 17 -12.75 -7.65 -10.52
C ARG A 17 -14.09 -7.47 -9.81
N ASN A 18 -15.17 -7.66 -10.57
CA ASN A 18 -16.53 -7.98 -10.08
C ASN A 18 -17.27 -6.91 -9.24
N ALA A 19 -16.59 -5.97 -8.58
CA ALA A 19 -17.23 -4.93 -7.77
C ALA A 19 -16.38 -3.64 -7.68
N PRO A 20 -17.02 -2.45 -7.62
CA PRO A 20 -16.31 -1.19 -7.43
C PRO A 20 -15.42 -1.24 -6.18
N THR A 21 -14.13 -0.93 -6.37
CA THR A 21 -13.11 -0.93 -5.32
C THR A 21 -12.60 0.48 -5.10
N THR A 22 -12.48 0.90 -3.85
CA THR A 22 -11.80 2.16 -3.50
C THR A 22 -10.52 1.87 -2.73
N LEU A 23 -9.39 2.35 -3.25
CA LEU A 23 -8.12 2.36 -2.53
C LEU A 23 -7.86 3.77 -1.99
N THR A 24 -7.54 3.86 -0.70
CA THR A 24 -7.32 5.13 0.01
C THR A 24 -5.95 5.16 0.65
N GLU A 25 -5.13 6.16 0.34
CA GLU A 25 -3.79 6.31 0.93
C GLU A 25 -2.91 5.07 0.78
N CYS A 26 -3.07 4.36 -0.33
CA CYS A 26 -2.27 3.19 -0.67
C CYS A 26 -1.10 3.56 -1.57
N ILE A 27 -0.02 2.79 -1.49
CA ILE A 27 0.98 2.72 -2.56
C ILE A 27 0.54 1.61 -3.51
N VAL A 28 0.35 1.92 -4.79
CA VAL A 28 -0.22 0.99 -5.78
C VAL A 28 0.70 0.84 -6.98
N ARG A 29 1.03 -0.41 -7.32
CA ARG A 29 1.77 -0.79 -8.52
C ARG A 29 0.93 -1.68 -9.42
N ASP A 30 0.99 -1.45 -10.72
CA ASP A 30 0.48 -2.36 -11.76
C ASP A 30 -0.95 -2.85 -11.46
N ILE A 31 -1.92 -1.95 -11.57
CA ILE A 31 -3.33 -2.25 -11.28
C ILE A 31 -4.17 -2.22 -12.55
N GLU A 32 -4.90 -3.31 -12.77
CA GLU A 32 -5.72 -3.56 -13.95
C GLU A 32 -7.17 -3.77 -13.54
N VAL A 33 -8.11 -3.43 -14.43
CA VAL A 33 -9.53 -3.74 -14.26
C VAL A 33 -9.88 -4.91 -15.15
N ASP A 34 -10.42 -5.98 -14.58
CA ASP A 34 -10.92 -7.12 -15.33
C ASP A 34 -12.44 -6.97 -15.55
N GLY A 35 -12.84 -6.84 -16.82
CA GLY A 35 -14.22 -6.69 -17.26
C GLY A 35 -14.72 -5.24 -17.29
N GLU A 36 -16.04 -5.08 -17.47
CA GLU A 36 -16.68 -3.77 -17.68
C GLU A 36 -17.10 -3.06 -16.38
N VAL A 37 -16.63 -3.53 -15.22
CA VAL A 37 -17.02 -2.95 -13.93
C VAL A 37 -16.37 -1.58 -13.77
N SER A 38 -17.19 -0.54 -13.85
CA SER A 38 -16.78 0.84 -13.63
C SER A 38 -16.93 1.26 -12.15
N GLY A 39 -16.30 2.36 -11.78
CA GLY A 39 -16.41 2.95 -10.43
C GLY A 39 -15.28 2.58 -9.47
N HIS A 40 -14.17 2.02 -9.98
CA HIS A 40 -12.92 1.89 -9.23
C HIS A 40 -12.29 3.26 -8.99
N ARG A 41 -11.76 3.49 -7.78
CA ARG A 41 -11.25 4.80 -7.35
C ARG A 41 -9.95 4.70 -6.57
N LEU A 42 -9.03 5.61 -6.86
CA LEU A 42 -7.86 5.90 -6.05
C LEU A 42 -8.05 7.24 -5.35
N ARG A 43 -7.82 7.28 -4.03
CA ARG A 43 -7.94 8.49 -3.21
C ARG A 43 -6.68 8.72 -2.41
N GLY A 44 -5.99 9.84 -2.65
CA GLY A 44 -4.75 10.19 -1.95
C GLY A 44 -3.68 9.09 -2.03
N CYS A 45 -3.67 8.31 -3.11
CA CYS A 45 -2.74 7.20 -3.28
C CYS A 45 -1.42 7.68 -3.91
N LEU A 46 -0.38 6.86 -3.79
CA LEU A 46 0.80 7.00 -4.63
C LEU A 46 0.82 5.85 -5.64
N VAL A 47 0.86 6.18 -6.93
CA VAL A 47 0.85 5.22 -8.03
C VAL A 47 2.19 5.21 -8.76
N PHE A 48 2.64 4.01 -9.11
CA PHE A 48 3.84 3.80 -9.93
C PHE A 48 3.67 2.56 -10.81
N GLY A 49 4.22 2.56 -12.02
CA GLY A 49 3.95 1.50 -12.99
C GLY A 49 2.62 1.69 -13.72
N HIS A 50 2.01 0.59 -14.18
CA HIS A 50 0.77 0.64 -14.95
C HIS A 50 -0.46 0.85 -14.04
N VAL A 51 -1.39 1.70 -14.47
CA VAL A 51 -2.69 1.88 -13.82
C VAL A 51 -3.72 2.03 -14.91
N ASP A 52 -4.70 1.15 -14.91
CA ASP A 52 -5.78 1.14 -15.88
C ASP A 52 -6.49 2.51 -15.97
N PRO A 53 -6.70 3.07 -17.18
CA PRO A 53 -7.42 4.32 -17.38
C PRO A 53 -8.86 4.32 -16.85
N LEU A 54 -9.49 3.16 -16.71
CA LEU A 54 -10.85 3.02 -16.15
C LEU A 54 -10.92 3.33 -14.65
N ILE A 55 -9.76 3.41 -13.98
CA ILE A 55 -9.68 3.74 -12.55
C ILE A 55 -9.56 5.25 -12.38
N SER A 56 -10.61 5.85 -11.82
CA SER A 56 -10.60 7.28 -11.50
C SER A 56 -9.65 7.61 -10.34
N ARG A 57 -9.03 8.80 -10.40
CA ARG A 57 -8.04 9.27 -9.42
C ARG A 57 -8.45 10.65 -8.91
N ASP A 58 -8.30 10.89 -7.62
CA ASP A 58 -8.47 12.24 -7.05
C ASP A 58 -7.20 13.09 -7.25
N GLU A 59 -7.32 14.40 -7.03
CA GLU A 59 -6.21 15.36 -7.19
C GLU A 59 -5.05 15.12 -6.21
N ARG A 60 -5.31 14.40 -5.11
CA ARG A 60 -4.29 14.03 -4.11
C ARG A 60 -3.51 12.77 -4.52
N THR A 61 -3.95 12.07 -5.56
CA THR A 61 -3.26 10.87 -6.04
C THR A 61 -2.03 11.26 -6.84
N LEU A 62 -0.85 10.83 -6.38
CA LEU A 62 0.45 11.20 -6.93
C LEU A 62 1.02 10.09 -7.81
N ALA A 63 1.53 10.44 -8.98
CA ALA A 63 2.30 9.52 -9.82
C ALA A 63 3.80 9.74 -9.56
N ALA A 64 4.40 8.88 -8.75
CA ALA A 64 5.80 8.99 -8.36
C ALA A 64 6.35 7.64 -7.88
N THR A 65 7.67 7.47 -7.91
CA THR A 65 8.31 6.28 -7.35
C THR A 65 8.27 6.35 -5.82
N PRO A 66 7.84 5.29 -5.10
CA PRO A 66 7.72 5.31 -3.64
C PRO A 66 9.05 5.30 -2.89
N LEU A 67 10.18 5.04 -3.57
CA LEU A 67 11.52 4.96 -2.98
C LEU A 67 11.58 4.01 -1.76
N PHE A 68 11.32 2.72 -2.02
CA PHE A 68 11.45 1.67 -1.02
C PHE A 68 12.93 1.39 -0.68
N VAL A 69 13.21 0.92 0.53
CA VAL A 69 14.56 0.57 0.98
C VAL A 69 15.15 -0.59 0.18
N ASN A 70 14.44 -1.72 0.10
CA ASN A 70 14.90 -2.87 -0.69
C ASN A 70 13.70 -3.78 -1.09
N PRO A 71 12.99 -3.45 -2.18
CA PRO A 71 11.82 -4.21 -2.59
C PRO A 71 12.13 -5.65 -3.03
N VAL A 72 13.36 -5.93 -3.51
CA VAL A 72 13.78 -7.30 -3.88
C VAL A 72 13.85 -8.21 -2.65
N ALA A 73 14.21 -7.65 -1.49
CA ALA A 73 14.18 -8.35 -0.21
C ALA A 73 12.84 -8.22 0.54
N LEU A 74 11.77 -7.77 -0.13
CA LEU A 74 10.45 -7.48 0.45
C LEU A 74 10.47 -6.39 1.55
N ASP A 75 11.51 -5.55 1.57
CA ASP A 75 11.59 -4.40 2.47
C ASP A 75 10.96 -3.16 1.81
N TYR A 76 9.64 -3.05 2.04
CA TYR A 76 8.81 -1.94 1.56
C TYR A 76 8.77 -0.73 2.50
N ARG A 77 9.73 -0.62 3.43
CA ARG A 77 9.89 0.62 4.19
C ARG A 77 10.27 1.76 3.24
N LEU A 78 9.78 2.96 3.55
CA LEU A 78 10.06 4.16 2.76
C LEU A 78 11.43 4.74 3.13
N GLN A 79 12.18 5.16 2.13
CA GLN A 79 13.37 5.99 2.34
C GLN A 79 12.98 7.39 2.85
N GLU A 80 13.94 8.09 3.46
CA GLU A 80 13.72 9.40 4.09
C GLU A 80 13.10 10.44 3.15
N HIS A 81 13.53 10.46 1.89
CA HIS A 81 13.11 11.41 0.86
C HIS A 81 11.96 10.86 -0.02
N SER A 82 11.29 9.80 0.42
CA SER A 82 10.16 9.24 -0.32
C SER A 82 9.00 10.24 -0.44
N PRO A 83 8.40 10.40 -1.63
CA PRO A 83 7.22 11.25 -1.81
C PRO A 83 5.97 10.70 -1.11
N ALA A 84 5.98 9.45 -0.63
CA ALA A 84 4.90 8.89 0.18
C ALA A 84 4.98 9.33 1.65
N ARG A 85 6.12 9.85 2.13
CA ARG A 85 6.27 10.21 3.54
C ARG A 85 5.49 11.47 3.91
N GLY A 86 4.77 11.42 5.02
CA GLY A 86 3.98 12.54 5.55
C GLY A 86 2.88 13.07 4.62
N ARG A 87 2.48 12.30 3.58
CA ARG A 87 1.52 12.74 2.55
C ARG A 87 0.11 12.20 2.73
N ALA A 88 -0.11 11.32 3.69
CA ALA A 88 -1.46 10.91 4.01
C ALA A 88 -2.26 12.04 4.65
N SER A 89 -3.59 11.94 4.66
CA SER A 89 -4.48 13.00 5.16
C SER A 89 -4.35 13.26 6.66
N ASP A 90 -3.84 12.29 7.42
CA ASP A 90 -3.52 12.42 8.85
C ASP A 90 -2.07 12.88 9.11
N GLY A 91 -1.33 13.28 8.07
CA GLY A 91 0.07 13.69 8.15
C GLY A 91 1.06 12.52 8.29
N GLY A 92 0.59 11.27 8.24
CA GLY A 92 1.44 10.09 8.20
C GLY A 92 1.90 9.69 6.79
N ASP A 93 2.50 8.51 6.68
CA ASP A 93 3.00 7.98 5.42
C ASP A 93 1.87 7.30 4.61
N ILE A 94 1.88 7.45 3.29
CA ILE A 94 1.03 6.69 2.36
C ILE A 94 1.56 5.24 2.28
N GLY A 95 0.66 4.25 2.24
CA GLY A 95 1.01 2.83 2.21
C GLY A 95 1.05 2.19 3.61
N VAL A 96 1.72 1.03 3.73
CA VAL A 96 1.80 0.28 4.99
C VAL A 96 2.48 1.13 6.07
N ARG A 97 1.78 1.26 7.20
CA ARG A 97 2.32 1.89 8.40
C ARG A 97 2.60 0.84 9.45
N TRP A 98 3.81 0.86 9.98
CA TRP A 98 4.14 0.07 11.16
C TRP A 98 3.85 0.94 12.38
N THR A 99 2.86 0.56 13.19
CA THR A 99 2.69 1.25 14.47
C THR A 99 3.87 0.93 15.38
N PRO A 100 4.21 1.80 16.34
CA PRO A 100 5.23 1.50 17.35
C PRO A 100 5.00 0.16 18.05
N GLU A 101 3.75 -0.20 18.32
CA GLU A 101 3.34 -1.45 18.94
C GLU A 101 3.60 -2.66 18.03
N MET A 102 3.31 -2.55 16.72
CA MET A 102 3.63 -3.59 15.75
C MET A 102 5.13 -3.83 15.67
N LEU A 103 5.94 -2.76 15.65
CA LEU A 103 7.40 -2.87 15.68
C LEU A 103 7.89 -3.54 16.96
N GLN A 104 7.28 -3.19 18.11
CA GLN A 104 7.59 -3.81 19.39
C GLN A 104 7.24 -5.30 19.40
N MET A 105 6.08 -5.68 18.87
CA MET A 105 5.69 -7.08 18.72
C MET A 105 6.68 -7.84 17.84
N CYS A 106 7.09 -7.30 16.70
CA CYS A 106 8.10 -7.92 15.85
C CYS A 106 9.43 -8.10 16.59
N ARG A 107 9.87 -7.12 17.38
CA ARG A 107 11.09 -7.23 18.20
C ARG A 107 10.98 -8.35 19.22
N ILE A 108 9.87 -8.43 19.96
CA ILE A 108 9.63 -9.50 20.95
C ILE A 108 9.62 -10.87 20.25
N ALA A 109 8.92 -10.99 19.12
CA ALA A 109 8.85 -12.24 18.37
C ALA A 109 10.25 -12.71 17.89
N LEU A 110 11.08 -11.78 17.41
CA LEU A 110 12.47 -12.08 17.03
C LEU A 110 13.32 -12.54 18.23
N GLU A 111 13.15 -11.90 19.39
CA GLU A 111 13.83 -12.29 20.62
C GLU A 111 13.40 -13.69 21.11
N LEU A 112 12.09 -13.98 21.13
CA LEU A 112 11.56 -15.29 21.50
C LEU A 112 12.06 -16.39 20.56
N ARG A 113 12.17 -16.09 19.26
CA ARG A 113 12.75 -17.00 18.27
C ARG A 113 14.23 -17.27 18.56
N ALA A 114 15.02 -16.24 18.86
CA ALA A 114 16.44 -16.39 19.20
C ALA A 114 16.64 -17.24 20.46
N ARG A 115 15.69 -17.20 21.40
CA ARG A 115 15.64 -18.07 22.59
C ARG A 115 15.11 -19.47 22.32
N GLY A 116 14.68 -19.77 21.09
CA GLY A 116 14.12 -21.08 20.71
C GLY A 116 12.70 -21.35 21.19
N LEU A 117 11.97 -20.33 21.66
CA LEU A 117 10.62 -20.46 22.22
C LEU A 117 9.53 -20.53 21.16
N ILE A 118 9.78 -19.97 19.97
CA ILE A 118 8.86 -20.00 18.83
C ILE A 118 9.60 -20.31 17.52
N LYS A 119 8.88 -20.87 16.54
CA LYS A 119 9.35 -21.15 15.17
C LYS A 119 8.36 -20.55 14.16
N PHE A 120 8.85 -20.17 12.98
CA PHE A 120 8.07 -19.67 11.85
C PHE A 120 8.23 -20.60 10.67
#